data_AF-A0A812WGC4-F1
#
_entry.id   AF-A0A812WGC4-F1
#
_cell.length_a   1.000
_cell.length_b   1.000
_cell.length_c   1.000
_cell.angle_alpha   90.00
_cell.angle_beta   90.00
_cell.angle_gamma   90.00
#
_symmetry.space_group_name_H-M   'P 1'
#
loop_
_entity.id
_entity.type
_entity.pdbx_description
1 polymer ?
#
loop_
_entity_poly.entity_id
_entity_poly.type
_entity_poly.pdbx_seq_one_letter_code
_entity_poly.pdbx_strand_id
1 'polypeptide(L)'
;MIYCLDCAESAPMLSRALAKSLEERELTIDTGLARIFLISDILHNSALSSSRGATRYRSTLQELLPGACEQFGFWLRGKGRQSLRQSRSEAAVRQVLDCWRDWSIFPPLFPAGLEALLFAEITEDTDAKAKNDQDPELQAKLAHWQDPGTAPRAPYAARLRGLANSTLPVAACVLRLCHFERFWHSADPARRQRAGIRSPGEGEKATSF
;
A
#
# COMPACT_ATOMS: atom_id res chain seq x y z
N MET A 1 -7.54 16.06 -14.88
CA MET A 1 -6.07 15.98 -14.88
C MET A 1 -5.42 17.33 -15.23
N ILE A 2 -5.64 17.91 -16.43
CA ILE A 2 -5.00 19.18 -16.84
C ILE A 2 -5.19 20.29 -15.78
N TYR A 3 -6.42 20.48 -15.31
CA TYR A 3 -6.74 21.39 -14.21
C TYR A 3 -5.90 21.20 -12.94
N CYS A 4 -5.56 19.96 -12.57
CA CYS A 4 -4.73 19.68 -11.41
C CYS A 4 -3.28 20.15 -11.62
N LEU A 5 -2.76 20.07 -12.84
CA LEU A 5 -1.42 20.56 -13.17
C LEU A 5 -1.39 22.09 -13.24
N ASP A 6 -2.46 22.70 -13.76
CA ASP A 6 -2.61 24.16 -13.83
C ASP A 6 -2.79 24.79 -12.43
N CYS A 7 -3.38 24.05 -11.49
CA CYS A 7 -3.57 24.46 -10.09
C CYS A 7 -2.61 23.76 -9.12
N ALA A 8 -1.35 23.52 -9.50
CA ALA A 8 -0.38 22.78 -8.70
C ALA A 8 -0.14 23.36 -7.30
N GLU A 9 -0.38 24.66 -7.07
CA GLU A 9 -0.31 25.28 -5.75
C GLU A 9 -1.34 24.70 -4.76
N SER A 10 -2.49 24.24 -5.28
CA SER A 10 -3.55 23.57 -4.53
C SER A 10 -3.34 22.05 -4.41
N ALA A 11 -2.17 21.53 -4.79
CA ALA A 11 -1.88 20.10 -4.79
C ALA A 11 -2.22 19.39 -3.46
N PRO A 12 -1.94 19.94 -2.27
CA PRO A 12 -2.29 19.27 -1.02
C PRO A 12 -3.81 19.12 -0.82
N MET A 13 -4.58 20.16 -1.15
CA MET A 13 -6.03 20.15 -1.03
C MET A 13 -6.65 19.15 -2.01
N LEU A 14 -6.22 19.19 -3.27
CA LEU A 14 -6.70 18.29 -4.32
C LEU A 14 -6.33 16.83 -4.02
N SER A 15 -5.10 16.57 -3.56
CA SER A 15 -4.68 15.24 -3.12
C SER A 15 -5.55 14.72 -1.98
N ARG A 16 -5.88 15.57 -1.00
CA ARG A 16 -6.77 15.22 0.11
C ARG A 16 -8.19 14.91 -0.35
N ALA A 17 -8.74 15.71 -1.26
CA ALA A 17 -10.07 15.46 -1.81
C ALA A 17 -10.12 14.12 -2.57
N LEU A 18 -9.11 13.83 -3.39
CA LEU A 18 -9.02 12.56 -4.13
C LEU A 18 -8.87 11.36 -3.19
N ALA A 19 -7.96 11.42 -2.22
CA ALA A 19 -7.79 10.34 -1.25
C ALA A 19 -9.06 10.09 -0.43
N LYS A 20 -9.69 11.16 0.09
CA LYS A 20 -10.98 11.04 0.81
C LYS A 20 -12.10 10.47 -0.06
N SER A 21 -12.09 10.73 -1.36
CA SER A 21 -13.08 10.14 -2.25
C SER A 21 -12.97 8.61 -2.32
N LEU A 22 -11.78 8.03 -2.15
CA LEU A 22 -11.63 6.57 -2.06
C LEU A 22 -12.20 5.98 -0.76
N GLU A 23 -12.46 6.81 0.24
CA GLU A 23 -12.98 6.42 1.55
C GLU A 23 -14.52 6.54 1.65
N GLU A 24 -15.19 6.84 0.53
CA GLU A 24 -16.65 7.03 0.50
C GLU A 24 -17.42 5.76 0.92
N ARG A 25 -18.48 5.94 1.72
CA ARG A 25 -19.23 4.85 2.37
C ARG A 25 -20.07 3.98 1.42
N GLU A 26 -20.30 4.45 0.19
CA GLU A 26 -21.08 3.73 -0.82
C GLU A 26 -20.31 3.70 -2.15
N LEU A 27 -19.00 3.45 -2.05
CA LEU A 27 -18.12 3.44 -3.20
C LEU A 27 -18.36 2.20 -4.07
N THR A 28 -18.78 2.42 -5.31
CA THR A 28 -18.79 1.35 -6.32
C THR A 28 -17.36 1.05 -6.77
N ILE A 29 -17.09 -0.20 -7.13
CA ILE A 29 -15.77 -0.64 -7.62
C ILE A 29 -15.36 0.19 -8.85
N ASP A 30 -16.28 0.44 -9.78
CA ASP A 30 -16.01 1.19 -11.01
C ASP A 30 -15.60 2.64 -10.72
N THR A 31 -16.28 3.30 -9.78
CA THR A 31 -15.93 4.67 -9.34
C THR A 31 -14.59 4.68 -8.61
N GLY A 32 -14.33 3.70 -7.76
CA GLY A 32 -13.03 3.57 -7.08
C GLY A 32 -11.86 3.36 -8.04
N LEU A 33 -12.06 2.51 -9.06
CA LEU A 33 -11.09 2.32 -10.14
C LEU A 33 -10.81 3.62 -10.90
N ALA A 34 -11.85 4.34 -11.31
CA ALA A 34 -11.71 5.61 -12.00
C ALA A 34 -10.92 6.63 -11.16
N ARG A 35 -11.16 6.66 -9.84
CA ARG A 35 -10.44 7.52 -8.88
C ARG A 35 -8.96 7.13 -8.75
N ILE A 36 -8.64 5.84 -8.67
CA ILE A 36 -7.25 5.36 -8.67
C ILE A 36 -6.53 5.67 -9.99
N PHE A 37 -7.19 5.50 -11.14
CA PHE A 37 -6.61 5.87 -12.44
C PHE A 37 -6.34 7.37 -12.52
N LEU A 38 -7.26 8.21 -12.05
CA LEU A 38 -7.04 9.65 -11.99
C LEU A 38 -5.86 10.03 -11.07
N ILE A 39 -5.73 9.38 -9.91
CA ILE A 39 -4.57 9.56 -9.02
C ILE A 39 -3.28 9.15 -9.74
N SER A 40 -3.29 8.01 -10.44
CA SER A 40 -2.14 7.53 -11.21
C SER A 40 -1.74 8.52 -12.31
N ASP A 41 -2.69 9.05 -13.06
CA ASP A 41 -2.45 10.05 -14.10
C ASP A 41 -1.85 11.33 -13.53
N ILE A 42 -2.38 11.82 -12.40
CA ILE A 42 -1.83 13.00 -11.72
C ILE A 42 -0.39 12.72 -11.25
N LEU A 43 -0.12 11.57 -10.66
CA LEU A 43 1.22 11.19 -10.20
C LEU A 43 2.22 11.09 -11.35
N HIS A 44 1.84 10.45 -12.47
CA HIS A 44 2.70 10.33 -13.64
C HIS A 44 3.02 11.69 -14.25
N ASN A 45 1.99 12.50 -14.54
CA ASN A 45 2.17 13.78 -15.22
C ASN A 45 2.83 14.84 -14.33
N SER A 46 2.57 14.81 -13.02
CA SER A 46 3.26 15.69 -12.07
C SER A 46 4.75 15.34 -11.92
N ALA A 47 5.15 14.08 -12.12
CA ALA A 47 6.55 13.69 -12.13
C ALA A 47 7.31 14.21 -13.37
N LEU A 48 6.62 14.36 -14.51
CA LEU A 48 7.20 14.88 -15.75
C LEU A 48 7.21 16.42 -15.81
N SER A 49 6.41 17.07 -14.96
CA SER A 49 6.23 18.52 -14.98
C SER A 49 7.25 19.23 -14.09
N SER A 50 7.96 20.24 -14.62
CA SER A 50 8.86 21.11 -13.84
C SER A 50 8.15 22.21 -13.04
N SER A 51 6.81 22.19 -12.97
CA SER A 51 6.02 23.24 -12.33
C SER A 51 6.12 23.19 -10.80
N ARG A 52 6.17 24.37 -10.16
CA ARG A 52 6.16 24.48 -8.70
C ARG A 52 4.86 23.88 -8.15
N GLY A 53 4.98 22.89 -7.26
CA GLY A 53 3.84 22.23 -6.64
C GLY A 53 3.53 20.83 -7.18
N ALA A 54 4.01 20.47 -8.39
CA ALA A 54 3.83 19.13 -8.96
C ALA A 54 4.40 18.04 -8.04
N THR A 55 5.59 18.27 -7.46
CA THR A 55 6.21 17.38 -6.47
C THR A 55 5.39 17.23 -5.17
N ARG A 56 4.53 18.20 -4.83
CA ARG A 56 3.69 18.14 -3.61
C ARG A 56 2.55 17.13 -3.76
N TYR A 57 2.12 16.80 -4.99
CA TYR A 57 1.16 15.71 -5.22
C TYR A 57 1.73 14.39 -4.70
N ARG A 58 2.95 14.04 -5.11
CA ARG A 58 3.63 12.81 -4.67
C ARG A 58 3.71 12.73 -3.15
N SER A 59 4.27 13.74 -2.49
CA SER A 59 4.46 13.68 -1.03
C SER A 59 3.14 13.66 -0.25
N THR A 60 2.13 14.42 -0.71
CA THR A 60 0.81 14.43 -0.05
C THR A 60 0.07 13.12 -0.28
N LEU A 61 0.09 12.58 -1.50
CA LEU A 61 -0.55 11.28 -1.79
C LEU A 61 0.17 10.13 -1.08
N GLN A 62 1.50 10.15 -0.99
CA GLN A 62 2.26 9.14 -0.22
C GLN A 62 1.80 9.08 1.24
N GLU A 63 1.45 10.23 1.81
CA GLU A 63 0.98 10.34 3.19
C GLU A 63 -0.48 9.87 3.36
N LEU A 64 -1.32 10.00 2.34
CA LEU A 64 -2.76 9.73 2.42
C LEU A 64 -3.17 8.35 1.88
N LEU A 65 -2.44 7.81 0.91
CA LEU A 65 -2.77 6.56 0.23
C LEU A 65 -2.90 5.35 1.16
N PRO A 66 -2.11 5.18 2.24
CA PRO A 66 -2.27 4.02 3.12
C PRO A 66 -3.69 3.89 3.71
N GLY A 67 -4.30 4.99 4.16
CA GLY A 67 -5.67 4.97 4.68
C GLY A 67 -6.71 4.76 3.57
N ALA A 68 -6.56 5.49 2.46
CA ALA A 68 -7.46 5.39 1.32
C ALA A 68 -7.47 3.99 0.69
N CYS A 69 -6.31 3.34 0.58
CA CYS A 69 -6.17 2.00 0.00
C CYS A 69 -6.73 0.90 0.91
N GLU A 70 -6.58 1.01 2.23
CA GLU A 70 -7.22 0.10 3.19
C GLU A 70 -8.75 0.16 3.06
N GLN A 71 -9.32 1.38 3.05
CA GLN A 71 -10.77 1.56 2.94
C GLN A 71 -11.30 1.14 1.57
N PHE A 72 -10.60 1.47 0.48
CA PHE A 72 -10.98 1.02 -0.85
C PHE A 72 -10.85 -0.50 -1.00
N GLY A 73 -9.86 -1.12 -0.36
CA GLY A 73 -9.65 -2.56 -0.34
C GLY A 73 -10.88 -3.33 0.15
N PHE A 74 -11.63 -2.78 1.12
CA PHE A 74 -12.89 -3.36 1.58
C PHE A 74 -13.91 -3.51 0.44
N TRP A 75 -14.07 -2.49 -0.39
CA TRP A 75 -14.97 -2.51 -1.55
C TRP A 75 -14.45 -3.39 -2.68
N LEU A 76 -13.14 -3.34 -2.92
CA LEU A 76 -12.49 -4.09 -3.98
C LEU A 76 -12.59 -5.62 -3.76
N ARG A 77 -12.50 -6.08 -2.51
CA ARG A 77 -12.62 -7.49 -2.13
C ARG A 77 -14.07 -8.00 -2.07
N GLY A 78 -15.05 -7.10 -1.97
CA GLY A 78 -16.47 -7.46 -1.87
C GLY A 78 -16.81 -8.28 -0.61
N LYS A 79 -18.09 -8.66 -0.48
CA LYS A 79 -18.63 -9.41 0.68
C LYS A 79 -19.00 -10.87 0.38
N GLY A 80 -18.54 -11.43 -0.74
CA GLY A 80 -19.05 -12.72 -1.24
C GLY A 80 -18.09 -13.43 -2.20
N ARG A 81 -18.62 -14.39 -2.97
CA ARG A 81 -17.79 -15.15 -3.93
C ARG A 81 -17.19 -14.22 -4.98
N GLN A 82 -15.91 -14.43 -5.27
CA GLN A 82 -15.16 -13.65 -6.23
C GLN A 82 -15.81 -13.74 -7.62
N SER A 83 -16.22 -12.60 -8.17
CA SER A 83 -16.75 -12.53 -9.53
C SER A 83 -15.63 -12.31 -10.56
N LEU A 84 -15.90 -12.65 -11.82
CA LEU A 84 -15.00 -12.32 -12.93
C LEU A 84 -14.76 -10.81 -13.04
N ARG A 85 -15.80 -10.00 -12.78
CA ARG A 85 -15.71 -8.53 -12.80
C ARG A 85 -14.74 -8.03 -11.73
N GLN A 86 -14.87 -8.55 -10.51
CA GLN A 86 -14.00 -8.23 -9.41
C GLN A 86 -12.54 -8.62 -9.68
N SER A 87 -12.31 -9.82 -10.21
CA SER A 87 -10.96 -10.29 -10.58
C SER A 87 -10.29 -9.36 -11.60
N ARG A 88 -11.06 -8.85 -12.57
CA ARG A 88 -10.56 -7.85 -13.55
C ARG A 88 -10.26 -6.51 -12.88
N SER A 89 -11.11 -6.05 -11.96
CA SER A 89 -10.87 -4.83 -11.20
C SER A 89 -9.61 -4.93 -10.33
N GLU A 90 -9.41 -6.06 -9.65
CA GLU A 90 -8.20 -6.32 -8.87
C GLU A 90 -6.94 -6.33 -9.76
N ALA A 91 -6.99 -6.98 -10.92
CA ALA A 91 -5.90 -6.99 -11.88
C ALA A 91 -5.55 -5.57 -12.38
N ALA A 92 -6.56 -4.73 -12.63
CA ALA A 92 -6.37 -3.35 -13.04
C ALA A 92 -5.69 -2.51 -11.94
N VAL A 93 -6.08 -2.68 -10.67
CA VAL A 93 -5.42 -2.02 -9.54
C VAL A 93 -3.97 -2.50 -9.40
N ARG A 94 -3.72 -3.80 -9.52
CA ARG A 94 -2.34 -4.33 -9.51
C ARG A 94 -1.48 -3.75 -10.63
N GLN A 95 -2.05 -3.60 -11.82
CA GLN A 95 -1.36 -2.96 -12.95
C GLN A 95 -0.98 -1.51 -12.64
N VAL A 96 -1.85 -0.74 -11.97
CA VAL A 96 -1.52 0.63 -11.54
C VAL A 96 -0.35 0.63 -10.55
N LEU A 97 -0.35 -0.27 -9.57
CA LEU A 97 0.76 -0.39 -8.61
C LEU A 97 2.07 -0.79 -9.30
N ASP A 98 1.99 -1.64 -10.32
CA ASP A 98 3.13 -2.03 -11.14
C ASP A 98 3.69 -0.83 -11.91
N CYS A 99 2.83 -0.03 -12.55
CA CYS A 99 3.23 1.22 -13.19
C CYS A 99 3.91 2.18 -12.21
N TRP A 100 3.42 2.31 -10.97
CA TRP A 100 4.04 3.17 -9.96
C TRP A 100 5.45 2.71 -9.56
N ARG A 101 5.71 1.40 -9.58
CA ARG A 101 7.06 0.84 -9.38
C ARG A 101 7.95 1.14 -10.59
N ASP A 102 7.46 0.86 -11.79
CA ASP A 102 8.21 1.05 -13.03
C ASP A 102 8.60 2.52 -13.22
N TRP A 103 7.71 3.46 -12.86
CA TRP A 103 7.98 4.89 -12.88
C TRP A 103 8.75 5.42 -11.66
N SER A 104 9.05 4.58 -10.67
CA SER A 104 9.74 4.96 -9.43
C SER A 104 9.07 6.15 -8.70
N ILE A 105 7.74 6.20 -8.73
CA ILE A 105 6.92 7.28 -8.13
C ILE A 105 6.89 7.23 -6.61
N PHE A 106 7.25 6.10 -6.00
CA PHE A 106 7.34 5.97 -4.54
C PHE A 106 8.60 5.18 -4.17
N PRO A 107 9.00 5.14 -2.89
CA PRO A 107 10.03 4.22 -2.43
C PRO A 107 9.72 2.77 -2.83
N PRO A 108 10.72 1.91 -3.09
CA PRO A 108 10.52 0.59 -3.71
C PRO A 108 9.47 -0.30 -3.03
N LEU A 109 9.44 -0.32 -1.70
CA LEU A 109 8.51 -1.14 -0.92
C LEU A 109 7.13 -0.50 -0.74
N PHE A 110 6.96 0.77 -1.08
CA PHE A 110 5.74 1.52 -0.78
C PHE A 110 4.52 0.97 -1.55
N PRO A 111 4.58 0.71 -2.87
CA PRO A 111 3.46 0.09 -3.58
C PRO A 111 3.16 -1.34 -3.09
N ALA A 112 4.15 -2.04 -2.53
CA ALA A 112 3.96 -3.39 -2.00
C ALA A 112 3.11 -3.40 -0.73
N GLY A 113 3.20 -2.39 0.14
CA GLY A 113 2.30 -2.31 1.29
C GLY A 113 0.91 -1.81 0.92
N LEU A 114 0.78 -0.91 -0.05
CA LEU A 114 -0.54 -0.57 -0.59
C LEU A 114 -1.25 -1.80 -1.15
N GLU A 115 -0.52 -2.68 -1.85
CA GLU A 115 -1.04 -3.96 -2.33
C GLU A 115 -1.56 -4.82 -1.17
N ALA A 116 -0.80 -4.96 -0.09
CA ALA A 116 -1.22 -5.71 1.09
C ALA A 116 -2.51 -5.14 1.71
N LEU A 117 -2.67 -3.81 1.74
CA LEU A 117 -3.89 -3.15 2.26
C LEU A 117 -5.11 -3.32 1.35
N LEU A 118 -4.89 -3.30 0.03
CA LEU A 118 -5.95 -3.43 -0.97
C LEU A 118 -6.50 -4.86 -1.06
N PHE A 119 -5.62 -5.87 -1.01
CA PHE A 119 -5.99 -7.24 -1.36
C PHE A 119 -6.10 -8.20 -0.18
N ALA A 120 -5.71 -7.78 1.02
CA ALA A 120 -5.93 -8.57 2.22
C ALA A 120 -6.52 -7.71 3.34
N GLU A 121 -7.43 -8.32 4.10
CA GLU A 121 -8.01 -7.68 5.27
C GLU A 121 -7.02 -7.71 6.43
N ILE A 122 -6.85 -6.55 7.06
CA ILE A 122 -6.12 -6.43 8.31
C ILE A 122 -7.00 -7.01 9.40
N THR A 123 -6.68 -8.22 9.87
CA THR A 123 -7.35 -8.84 11.01
C THR A 123 -6.35 -9.25 12.06
N GLU A 124 -6.75 -9.11 13.32
CA GLU A 124 -6.08 -9.69 14.47
C GLU A 124 -6.19 -11.21 14.43
N ASP A 125 -5.24 -11.88 15.09
CA ASP A 125 -4.94 -13.30 14.95
C ASP A 125 -6.19 -14.20 15.09
N THR A 126 -6.59 -14.84 13.98
CA THR A 126 -7.64 -15.87 13.98
C THR A 126 -7.01 -17.26 14.06
N ASP A 127 -7.74 -18.24 14.59
CA ASP A 127 -7.28 -19.64 14.68
C ASP A 127 -6.86 -20.23 13.32
N ALA A 128 -7.45 -19.74 12.22
CA ALA A 128 -7.08 -20.13 10.86
C ALA A 128 -5.74 -19.49 10.41
N LYS A 129 -5.46 -18.25 10.82
CA LYS A 129 -4.18 -17.58 10.59
C LYS A 129 -3.06 -18.24 11.39
N ALA A 130 -3.31 -18.59 12.65
CA ALA A 130 -2.32 -19.25 13.52
C ALA A 130 -1.83 -20.60 12.96
N LYS A 131 -2.65 -21.30 12.16
CA LYS A 131 -2.23 -22.52 11.45
C LYS A 131 -1.34 -22.23 10.23
N ASN A 132 -1.58 -21.12 9.53
CA ASN A 132 -0.79 -20.72 8.36
C ASN A 132 0.56 -20.09 8.78
N ASP A 133 0.60 -19.50 9.97
CA ASP A 133 1.79 -18.93 10.61
C ASP A 133 2.72 -20.02 11.20
N GLN A 134 2.65 -21.27 10.73
CA GLN A 134 3.52 -22.37 11.21
C GLN A 134 4.91 -22.39 10.56
N ASP A 135 5.11 -21.67 9.45
CA ASP A 135 6.42 -21.54 8.84
C ASP A 135 7.38 -20.79 9.79
N PRO A 136 8.52 -21.41 10.19
CA PRO A 136 9.49 -20.79 11.09
C PRO A 136 10.00 -19.42 10.62
N GLU A 137 10.11 -19.20 9.30
CA GLU A 137 10.59 -17.92 8.78
C GLU A 137 9.55 -16.82 8.94
N LEU A 138 8.27 -17.12 8.67
CA LEU A 138 7.19 -16.17 8.91
C LEU A 138 7.11 -15.84 10.41
N GLN A 139 7.19 -16.85 11.28
CA GLN A 139 7.20 -16.64 12.73
C GLN A 139 8.33 -15.74 13.19
N ALA A 140 9.54 -15.91 12.66
CA ALA A 140 10.68 -15.05 12.99
C ALA A 140 10.44 -13.58 12.60
N LYS A 141 9.85 -13.33 11.42
CA LYS A 141 9.49 -11.98 10.95
C LYS A 141 8.38 -11.35 11.79
N LEU A 142 7.37 -12.12 12.17
CA LEU A 142 6.29 -11.65 13.04
C LEU A 142 6.82 -11.32 14.44
N ALA A 143 7.61 -12.22 15.02
CA ALA A 143 8.23 -12.03 16.33
C ALA A 143 9.14 -10.79 16.35
N HIS A 144 9.89 -10.54 15.27
CA HIS A 144 10.71 -9.33 15.13
C HIS A 144 9.87 -8.05 15.29
N TRP A 145 8.73 -7.95 14.62
CA TRP A 145 7.88 -6.75 14.71
C TRP A 145 7.08 -6.66 16.02
N GLN A 146 6.81 -7.80 16.65
CA GLN A 146 6.14 -7.87 17.95
C GLN A 146 7.07 -7.60 19.13
N ASP A 147 8.39 -7.66 18.94
CA ASP A 147 9.40 -7.34 19.95
C ASP A 147 9.28 -5.87 20.40
N PRO A 148 9.09 -5.60 21.71
CA PRO A 148 9.12 -4.23 22.26
C PRO A 148 10.38 -3.43 21.88
N GLY A 149 11.51 -4.09 21.64
CA GLY A 149 12.76 -3.47 21.20
C GLY A 149 12.69 -2.84 19.80
N THR A 150 11.82 -3.34 18.90
CA THR A 150 11.67 -2.82 17.53
C THR A 150 10.56 -1.79 17.41
N ALA A 151 9.68 -1.69 18.41
CA ALA A 151 8.52 -0.78 18.42
C ALA A 151 8.87 0.69 18.07
N PRO A 152 9.97 1.30 18.55
CA PRO A 152 10.32 2.67 18.17
C PRO A 152 10.60 2.85 16.67
N ARG A 153 11.02 1.79 15.98
CA ARG A 153 11.34 1.80 14.53
C ARG A 153 10.12 1.46 13.67
N ALA A 154 9.06 0.92 14.25
CA ALA A 154 7.88 0.46 13.51
C ALA A 154 7.20 1.56 12.67
N PRO A 155 6.99 2.80 13.15
CA PRO A 155 6.38 3.85 12.33
C PRO A 155 7.20 4.17 11.07
N TYR A 156 8.52 4.24 11.19
CA TYR A 156 9.40 4.47 10.05
C TYR A 156 9.33 3.31 9.05
N ALA A 157 9.45 2.08 9.54
CA ALA A 157 9.38 0.87 8.73
C ALA A 157 8.03 0.72 8.00
N ALA A 158 6.93 1.06 8.67
CA ALA A 158 5.59 1.03 8.09
C ALA A 158 5.40 2.10 7.01
N ARG A 159 5.88 3.34 7.24
CA ARG A 159 5.81 4.42 6.24
C ARG A 159 6.63 4.11 4.99
N LEU A 160 7.83 3.55 5.15
CA LEU A 160 8.68 3.14 4.01
C LEU A 160 8.00 2.07 3.13
N ARG A 161 7.20 1.20 3.76
CA ARG A 161 6.43 0.15 3.07
C ARG A 161 5.05 0.61 2.60
N GLY A 162 4.64 1.86 2.82
CA GLY A 162 3.30 2.33 2.42
C GLY A 162 2.16 1.77 3.25
N LEU A 163 2.46 1.38 4.49
CA LEU A 163 1.50 0.83 5.43
C LEU A 163 0.93 1.89 6.37
N ALA A 164 1.61 3.03 6.54
CA ALA A 164 1.24 4.03 7.53
C ALA A 164 1.37 5.45 7.00
N ASN A 165 0.54 6.34 7.54
CA ASN A 165 0.78 7.77 7.54
C ASN A 165 1.64 8.15 8.78
N SER A 166 2.04 9.41 8.88
CA SER A 166 2.83 9.99 9.97
C SER A 166 2.12 10.01 11.33
N THR A 167 0.80 9.86 11.35
CA THR A 167 -0.03 9.94 12.56
C THR A 167 -0.45 8.58 13.11
N LEU A 168 -0.15 7.47 12.40
CA LEU A 168 -0.61 6.15 12.78
C LEU A 168 0.09 5.70 14.08
N PRO A 169 -0.64 5.24 15.12
CA PRO A 169 -0.04 4.79 16.36
C PRO A 169 0.95 3.64 16.17
N VAL A 170 1.96 3.54 17.04
CA VAL A 170 3.00 2.51 16.98
C VAL A 170 2.40 1.09 16.95
N ALA A 171 1.43 0.80 17.80
CA ALA A 171 0.77 -0.50 17.85
C ALA A 171 0.08 -0.85 16.51
N ALA A 172 -0.59 0.11 15.87
CA ALA A 172 -1.20 -0.07 14.56
C ALA A 172 -0.14 -0.23 13.45
N CYS A 173 1.02 0.44 13.57
CA CYS A 173 2.15 0.23 12.65
C CYS A 173 2.68 -1.21 12.74
N VAL A 174 2.90 -1.73 13.96
CA VAL A 174 3.34 -3.11 14.20
C VAL A 174 2.35 -4.10 13.60
N LEU A 175 1.05 -3.90 13.85
CA LEU A 175 0.00 -4.75 13.32
C LEU A 175 -0.02 -4.76 11.79
N ARG A 176 0.13 -3.59 11.14
CA ARG A 176 0.21 -3.52 9.68
C ARG A 176 1.50 -4.12 9.10
N LEU A 177 2.61 -4.06 9.83
CA LEU A 177 3.86 -4.74 9.44
C LEU A 177 3.67 -6.26 9.49
N CYS A 178 3.05 -6.79 10.54
CA CYS A 178 2.71 -8.21 10.62
C CYS A 178 1.77 -8.64 9.49
N HIS A 179 0.76 -7.81 9.18
CA HIS A 179 -0.12 -8.01 8.03
C HIS A 179 0.63 -8.09 6.70
N PHE A 180 1.59 -7.18 6.50
CA PHE A 180 2.43 -7.15 5.31
C PHE A 180 3.26 -8.43 5.16
N GLU A 181 3.90 -8.90 6.25
CA GLU A 181 4.69 -10.14 6.21
C GLU A 181 3.82 -11.34 5.83
N ARG A 182 2.62 -11.47 6.40
CA ARG A 182 1.68 -12.55 6.05
C ARG A 182 1.22 -12.49 4.61
N PHE A 183 0.86 -11.29 4.13
CA PHE A 183 0.41 -11.09 2.76
C PHE A 183 1.48 -11.54 1.76
N TRP A 184 2.72 -11.08 1.95
CA TRP A 184 3.80 -11.38 1.03
C TRP A 184 4.38 -12.79 1.20
N HIS A 185 4.30 -13.38 2.40
CA HIS A 185 4.70 -14.77 2.61
C HIS A 185 3.85 -15.76 1.79
N SER A 186 2.53 -15.52 1.74
CA SER A 186 1.61 -16.34 0.94
C SER A 186 1.60 -16.02 -0.56
N ALA A 187 2.31 -14.97 -0.99
CA ALA A 187 2.33 -14.55 -2.39
C ALA A 187 3.26 -15.40 -3.27
N ASP A 188 2.88 -15.53 -4.55
CA ASP A 188 3.68 -16.17 -5.59
C ASP A 188 5.12 -15.60 -5.63
N PRO A 189 6.18 -16.45 -5.62
CA PRO A 189 7.58 -16.02 -5.76
C PRO A 189 7.82 -15.00 -6.89
N ALA A 190 7.21 -15.19 -8.06
CA ALA A 190 7.37 -14.25 -9.18
C ALA A 190 6.80 -12.86 -8.85
N ARG A 191 5.68 -12.83 -8.12
CA ARG A 191 5.06 -11.58 -7.66
C ARG A 191 5.91 -10.88 -6.61
N ARG A 192 6.46 -11.63 -5.65
CA ARG A 192 7.41 -11.09 -4.64
C ARG A 192 8.62 -10.45 -5.29
N GLN A 193 9.24 -11.15 -6.24
CA GLN A 193 10.41 -10.64 -6.96
C GLN A 193 10.08 -9.33 -7.69
N ARG A 194 8.94 -9.26 -8.39
CA ARG A 194 8.50 -8.02 -9.07
C ARG A 194 8.24 -6.87 -8.09
N ALA A 195 7.81 -7.17 -6.87
CA ALA A 195 7.59 -6.19 -5.82
C ALA A 195 8.87 -5.82 -5.04
N GLY A 196 10.03 -6.39 -5.40
CA GLY A 196 11.29 -6.17 -4.68
C GLY A 196 11.29 -6.76 -3.27
N ILE A 197 10.39 -7.72 -3.00
CA ILE A 197 10.31 -8.44 -1.73
C ILE A 197 11.27 -9.63 -1.81
N ARG A 198 12.23 -9.68 -0.89
CA ARG A 198 13.19 -10.78 -0.80
C ARG A 198 12.48 -12.10 -0.54
N SER A 199 12.97 -13.15 -1.18
CA SER A 199 12.43 -14.49 -1.00
C SER A 199 12.87 -15.07 0.35
N PRO A 200 12.06 -15.98 0.91
CA PRO A 200 12.45 -16.72 2.09
C PRO A 200 13.77 -17.47 1.85
N GLY A 201 14.75 -17.27 2.75
CA GLY A 201 16.12 -17.81 2.65
C GLY A 201 17.22 -16.86 2.16
N GLU A 202 16.89 -15.65 1.67
CA GLU A 202 17.91 -14.61 1.39
C GLU A 202 18.27 -13.88 2.69
N GLY A 203 19.06 -14.55 3.53
CA GLY A 203 19.49 -14.04 4.84
C GLY A 203 20.05 -12.61 4.81
N GLU A 204 19.74 -11.86 5.87
CA GLU A 204 20.36 -10.58 6.22
C GLU A 204 21.88 -10.72 6.30
N LYS A 205 22.58 -10.44 5.21
CA LYS A 205 23.91 -9.82 5.32
C LYS A 205 23.70 -8.30 5.35
N ALA A 206 23.70 -7.79 6.57
CA ALA A 206 24.08 -6.44 6.97
C ALA A 206 23.50 -5.27 6.14
N THR A 207 22.45 -4.65 6.68
CA THR A 207 22.36 -3.18 6.65
C THR A 207 22.61 -2.65 8.05
N SER A 208 23.88 -2.68 8.44
CA SER A 208 24.42 -1.79 9.47
C SER A 208 24.63 -0.43 8.80
N PHE A 209 23.82 0.54 9.19
CA PHE A 209 24.19 1.96 9.17
C PHE A 209 23.88 2.52 10.55
#